data_AF-A0A2V9PDJ4-F1
#
_entry.id   AF-A0A2V9PDJ4-F1
#
_cell.length_a   1.000
_cell.length_b   1.000
_cell.length_c   1.000
_cell.angle_alpha   90.00
_cell.angle_beta   90.00
_cell.angle_gamma   90.00
#
_symmetry.space_group_name_H-M   'P 1'
#
loop_
_entity.id
_entity.type
_entity.pdbx_description
1 polymer ?
#
loop_
_entity_poly.entity_id
_entity_poly.type
_entity_poly.pdbx_seq_one_letter_code
_entity_poly.pdbx_strand_id
1 'polypeptide(L)' 'MNRRSRYSFEYPACQNLEDQTKLFALLHPEENVGVRLTSGFLLEPEQSTSAIVVHHPAAKYFVA' A
#
# COMPACT_ATOMS: atom_id res chain seq x y z
N MET A 1 -2.59 24.69 1.72
CA MET A 1 -1.70 23.55 2.05
C MET A 1 -2.43 22.27 1.68
N ASN A 2 -2.09 21.65 0.55
CA ASN A 2 -2.84 20.51 0.02
C ASN A 2 -2.58 19.27 0.89
N ARG A 3 -3.49 18.97 1.81
CA ARG A 3 -3.45 17.78 2.67
C ARG A 3 -3.65 16.55 1.78
N ARG A 4 -2.64 15.69 1.73
CA ARG A 4 -2.68 14.39 1.05
C ARG A 4 -2.57 13.32 2.12
N SER A 5 -3.37 12.26 2.02
CA SER A 5 -3.29 11.11 2.93
C SER A 5 -2.67 9.92 2.22
N ARG A 6 -1.86 9.16 2.94
CA ARG A 6 -1.17 7.97 2.43
C ARG A 6 -1.58 6.75 3.27
N TYR A 7 -2.22 5.77 2.65
CA TYR A 7 -2.73 4.58 3.31
C TYR A 7 -1.88 3.38 2.92
N SER A 8 -1.33 2.68 3.90
CA SER A 8 -0.58 1.44 3.70
C SER A 8 -1.44 0.26 4.12
N PHE A 9 -1.25 -0.86 3.45
CA PHE A 9 -1.80 -2.15 3.86
C PHE A 9 -1.21 -2.53 5.23
N GLU A 10 -1.94 -3.34 6.00
CA GLU A 10 -1.67 -3.68 7.43
C GLU A 10 -2.14 -2.64 8.44
N TYR A 11 -2.53 -1.44 8.01
CA TYR A 11 -3.09 -0.42 8.89
C TYR A 11 -4.61 -0.51 9.01
N PRO A 12 -5.24 0.08 10.05
CA PRO A 12 -6.68 -0.04 10.30
C PRO A 12 -7.59 0.35 9.14
N ALA A 13 -7.12 1.24 8.24
CA ALA A 13 -7.85 1.66 7.05
C ALA A 13 -7.75 0.65 5.87
N CYS A 14 -6.78 -0.26 5.91
CA CYS A 14 -6.47 -1.26 4.88
C CYS A 14 -6.04 -2.58 5.55
N GLN A 15 -6.98 -3.24 6.24
CA GLN A 15 -6.72 -4.42 7.07
C GLN A 15 -6.42 -5.68 6.26
N ASN A 16 -6.90 -5.77 5.02
CA ASN A 16 -6.68 -6.94 4.18
C ASN A 16 -5.33 -6.87 3.47
N LEU A 17 -4.41 -7.73 3.90
CA LEU A 17 -3.07 -7.85 3.33
C LEU A 17 -3.06 -8.35 1.87
N GLU A 18 -4.02 -9.20 1.49
CA GLU A 18 -4.15 -9.73 0.13
C GLU A 18 -4.38 -8.62 -0.91
N ASP A 19 -4.96 -7.49 -0.51
CA ASP A 19 -5.20 -6.36 -1.42
C ASP A 19 -3.90 -5.73 -1.95
N GLN A 20 -2.73 -6.05 -1.38
CA GLN A 20 -1.43 -5.68 -1.96
C GLN A 20 -1.26 -6.24 -3.39
N THR A 21 -1.87 -7.38 -3.71
CA THR A 21 -1.86 -7.96 -5.07
C THR A 21 -2.40 -6.98 -6.12
N LYS A 22 -3.37 -6.14 -5.76
CA LYS A 22 -3.93 -5.11 -6.65
C LYS A 22 -2.89 -4.05 -7.00
N LEU A 23 -2.08 -3.62 -6.02
CA LEU A 23 -0.97 -2.71 -6.31
C LEU A 23 0.09 -3.37 -7.19
N PHE A 24 0.40 -4.64 -6.95
CA PHE A 24 1.38 -5.39 -7.73
C PHE A 24 0.94 -5.55 -9.19
N ALA A 25 -0.34 -5.84 -9.42
CA ALA A 25 -0.93 -5.91 -10.75
C ALA A 25 -0.91 -4.57 -11.51
N LEU A 26 -0.99 -3.44 -10.79
CA LEU A 26 -1.02 -2.10 -11.39
C LEU A 26 0.38 -1.52 -11.63
N LEU A 27 1.33 -1.77 -10.72
CA LEU A 27 2.62 -1.09 -10.68
C LEU A 27 3.79 -1.97 -11.13
N HIS A 28 3.60 -3.28 -11.25
CA HIS A 28 4.66 -4.25 -11.60
C HIS A 28 5.98 -4.01 -10.83
N PRO A 29 5.94 -3.90 -9.49
CA PRO A 29 7.09 -3.47 -8.69
C PRO A 29 8.24 -4.48 -8.70
N GLU A 30 7.98 -5.76 -8.99
CA GLU A 30 9.00 -6.79 -9.12
C GLU A 30 9.98 -6.46 -10.26
N GLU A 31 9.43 -6.01 -11.40
CA GLU A 31 10.21 -5.65 -12.59
C GLU A 31 10.82 -4.26 -12.46
N ASN A 32 10.06 -3.32 -11.88
CA ASN A 32 10.43 -1.90 -11.84
C ASN A 32 11.43 -1.57 -10.73
N VAL A 33 11.30 -2.20 -9.56
CA VAL A 33 12.07 -1.87 -8.35
C VAL A 33 12.54 -3.09 -7.54
N GLY A 34 12.26 -4.31 -7.99
CA GLY A 34 12.73 -5.55 -7.37
C GLY A 34 11.98 -5.96 -6.08
N VAL A 35 10.85 -5.33 -5.76
CA VAL A 35 10.05 -5.66 -4.56
C VAL A 35 9.02 -6.73 -4.91
N ARG A 36 8.96 -7.79 -4.09
CA ARG A 36 8.11 -8.99 -4.27
C ARG A 36 7.07 -9.12 -3.16
N LEU A 37 6.05 -9.96 -3.39
CA LEU A 37 5.17 -10.45 -2.33
C LEU A 37 5.55 -11.86 -1.90
N THR A 38 5.60 -12.09 -0.60
CA THR A 38 5.67 -13.44 -0.05
C THR A 38 4.32 -14.16 -0.19
N SER A 39 4.27 -15.46 0.12
CA SER A 39 3.00 -16.21 0.15
C SER A 39 2.00 -15.68 1.18
N GLY A 40 2.48 -14.93 2.19
CA GLY A 40 1.65 -14.24 3.19
C GLY A 40 1.31 -12.79 2.81
N PHE A 41 1.56 -12.38 1.56
CA PHE A 41 1.36 -11.01 1.06
C PHE A 41 2.17 -9.94 1.79
N LEU A 42 3.28 -10.31 2.44
CA LEU A 42 4.24 -9.35 2.97
C LEU A 42 5.19 -8.88 1.88
N LEU A 43 5.71 -7.66 2.00
CA LEU A 43 6.71 -7.14 1.07
C LEU A 43 8.08 -7.75 1.34
N GLU A 44 8.78 -8.11 0.27
CA GLU A 44 10.18 -8.54 0.29
C GLU A 44 11.02 -7.67 -0.67
N PRO A 45 12.08 -7.00 -0.20
CA PRO A 45 12.64 -7.00 1.16
C PRO A 45 11.70 -6.40 2.22
N GLU A 46 11.82 -6.84 3.47
CA GLU A 46 10.97 -6.37 4.59
C GLU A 46 11.03 -4.84 4.77
N GLN A 47 12.18 -4.24 4.49
CA GLN A 47 12.38 -2.78 4.52
C GLN A 47 11.79 -2.07 3.27
N SER A 48 10.60 -2.50 2.86
CA SER A 48 9.83 -1.90 1.77
C SER A 48 8.55 -1.27 2.30
N THR A 49 7.93 -0.39 1.51
CA THR A 49 6.63 0.19 1.87
C THR A 49 5.77 0.36 0.64
N SER A 50 4.54 -0.14 0.71
CA SER A 50 3.49 0.09 -0.28
C SER A 50 2.44 1.05 0.29
N ALA A 51 1.85 1.90 -0.55
CA ALA A 51 0.76 2.77 -0.13
C ALA A 51 -0.08 3.31 -1.29
N ILE A 52 -1.33 3.65 -0.98
CA ILE A 52 -2.22 4.45 -1.83
C ILE A 52 -2.17 5.90 -1.35
N VAL A 53 -1.97 6.83 -2.28
CA VAL A 53 -2.00 8.28 -2.00
C VAL A 53 -3.31 8.87 -2.50
N VAL A 54 -4.04 9.55 -1.60
CA VAL A 54 -5.30 10.22 -1.93
C VAL A 54 -5.14 11.73 -1.76
N HIS A 55 -5.46 12.47 -2.81
CA HIS A 55 -5.31 13.93 -2.87
C HIS A 55 -6.52 14.70 -2.36
N HIS A 56 -7.61 14.02 -2.01
CA HIS A 56 -8.84 14.66 -1.56
C HIS A 56 -8.61 15.39 -0.22
N PRO A 57 -9.01 16.68 -0.08
CA PRO A 57 -8.71 17.48 1.11
C PRO A 57 -9.37 16.95 2.39
N ALA A 58 -10.48 16.22 2.26
CA ALA A 58 -11.16 15.56 3.38
C ALA A 58 -10.61 14.16 3.71
N ALA A 59 -9.60 13.66 2.98
CA ALA A 59 -8.99 12.38 3.29
C ALA A 59 -8.36 12.40 4.69
N LYS A 60 -8.63 11.36 5.46
CA LYS A 60 -8.14 11.17 6.83
C LYS A 60 -7.98 9.69 7.13
N TYR A 61 -7.09 9.34 8.05
CA TYR A 61 -7.05 7.99 8.60
C TYR A 61 -8.36 7.70 9.33
N PHE A 62 -8.85 6.48 9.17
CA PHE A 62 -10.02 5.97 9.85
C PHE A 62 -9.70 4.58 10.39
N VAL A 63 -10.39 4.20 11.45
CA VAL A 63 -10.42 2.83 11.97
C VAL A 63 -11.77 2.28 11.51
N ALA A 64 -11.74 1.18 10.76
CA ALA A 64 -12.93 0.42 10.40
C ALA A 64 -13.25 -0.60 11.49
#